data_AF-A0A5C9B5L7-F1
#
_entry.id   AF-A0A5C9B5L7-F1
#
_cell.length_a   1.000
_cell.length_b   1.000
_cell.length_c   1.000
_cell.angle_alpha   90.00
_cell.angle_beta   90.00
_cell.angle_gamma   90.00
#
_symmetry.space_group_name_H-M   'P 1'
#
loop_
_entity.id
_entity.type
_entity.pdbx_description
1 polymer ?
#
loop_
_entity_poly.entity_id
_entity_poly.type
_entity_poly.pdbx_seq_one_letter_code
_entity_poly.pdbx_strand_id
1 'polypeptide(L)'
;MKWFRTRRPPTRSEEILPLPIAGPDAVYLLKRSSARRTLALRVSEQGEIAVNAPLHLPQHEVERFLQRHADWLRDRLDSARNRVFQWRNGAELPWLGGHLTLVSLPPGGRPAVRLEADRLLCAAEESAIAAAVVHWYKGEARPLLAARLAHHAARLGRPVPLLRLSDARTRWGSLSPKGVVSLNWRLAKASPEEIDYVICHELAHFRRRDHSPAFWREVETLYPEWETIRRRLRQNGPLYFLF
;
A
#
# COMPACT_ATOMS: atom_id res chain seq x y z
N MET A 1 14.47 44.51 0.80
CA MET A 1 13.53 43.93 -0.18
C MET A 1 14.04 42.55 -0.60
N LYS A 2 13.37 41.45 -0.18
CA LYS A 2 13.76 40.07 -0.50
C LYS A 2 13.19 39.67 -1.87
N TRP A 3 14.05 39.33 -2.81
CA TRP A 3 13.68 38.84 -4.13
C TRP A 3 13.09 37.42 -4.03
N PHE A 4 11.78 37.29 -4.25
CA PHE A 4 11.16 36.00 -4.52
C PHE A 4 11.48 35.59 -5.97
N ARG A 5 12.52 34.77 -6.17
CA ARG A 5 12.67 34.03 -7.43
C ARG A 5 11.59 32.94 -7.47
N THR A 6 10.50 33.21 -8.17
CA THR A 6 9.53 32.18 -8.57
C THR A 6 10.25 31.19 -9.47
N ARG A 7 10.55 29.99 -8.95
CA ARG A 7 11.09 28.90 -9.76
C ARG A 7 10.01 28.52 -10.79
N ARG A 8 10.33 28.65 -12.08
CA ARG A 8 9.45 28.15 -13.15
C ARG A 8 9.11 26.67 -12.88
N PRO A 9 7.85 26.25 -13.06
CA PRO A 9 7.48 24.85 -12.90
C PRO A 9 8.31 24.00 -13.86
N PRO A 10 8.73 22.79 -13.43
CA PRO A 10 9.57 21.95 -14.26
C PRO A 10 8.78 21.46 -15.48
N THR A 11 9.38 21.58 -16.66
CA THR A 11 8.91 20.97 -17.90
C THR A 11 8.77 19.46 -17.73
N ARG A 12 7.69 18.90 -18.29
CA ARG A 12 7.38 17.47 -18.27
C ARG A 12 6.92 17.01 -19.64
N SER A 13 7.24 15.77 -19.98
CA SER A 13 6.63 15.06 -21.11
C SER A 13 6.31 13.63 -20.70
N GLU A 14 5.29 13.06 -21.33
CA GLU A 14 4.88 11.67 -21.16
C GLU A 14 4.66 11.05 -22.54
N GLU A 15 5.20 9.86 -22.76
CA GLU A 15 5.05 9.11 -24.00
C GLU A 15 5.00 7.60 -23.69
N ILE A 16 4.25 6.84 -24.49
CA ILE A 16 4.15 5.38 -24.38
C ILE A 16 5.07 4.79 -25.45
N LEU A 17 5.97 3.90 -25.03
CA LEU A 17 6.97 3.30 -25.91
C LEU A 17 6.95 1.78 -25.79
N PRO A 18 7.31 1.04 -26.85
CA PRO A 18 7.38 -0.41 -26.82
C PRO A 18 8.48 -0.90 -25.86
N LEU A 19 8.25 -2.06 -25.24
CA LEU A 19 9.19 -2.72 -24.33
C LEU A 19 9.37 -4.21 -24.67
N PRO A 20 10.06 -4.55 -25.77
CA PRO A 20 10.18 -5.93 -26.23
C PRO A 20 10.75 -6.91 -25.20
N ILE A 21 11.60 -6.43 -24.28
CA ILE A 21 12.20 -7.23 -23.20
C ILE A 21 11.18 -7.78 -22.19
N ALA A 22 9.97 -7.20 -22.13
CA ALA A 22 8.87 -7.63 -21.26
C ALA A 22 7.79 -8.46 -22.01
N GLY A 23 7.94 -8.61 -23.33
CA GLY A 23 7.00 -9.31 -24.20
C GLY A 23 6.79 -8.58 -25.53
N PRO A 24 6.25 -9.28 -26.55
CA PRO A 24 6.09 -8.74 -27.90
C PRO A 24 5.19 -7.50 -27.98
N ASP A 25 4.15 -7.44 -27.16
CA ASP A 25 3.19 -6.32 -27.10
C ASP A 25 3.35 -5.43 -25.85
N ALA A 26 4.41 -5.65 -25.07
CA ALA A 26 4.61 -4.90 -23.84
C ALA A 26 4.99 -3.44 -24.15
N VAL A 27 4.48 -2.51 -23.35
CA VAL A 27 4.78 -1.08 -23.45
C VAL A 27 5.16 -0.51 -22.08
N TYR A 28 5.84 0.63 -22.07
CA TYR A 28 6.08 1.41 -20.86
C TYR A 28 5.78 2.88 -21.05
N LEU A 29 5.36 3.53 -19.97
CA LEU A 29 5.15 4.97 -19.90
C LEU A 29 6.45 5.68 -19.51
N LEU A 30 7.04 6.42 -20.43
CA LEU A 30 8.21 7.25 -20.18
C LEU A 30 7.78 8.64 -19.73
N LYS A 31 8.12 8.99 -18.48
CA LYS A 31 7.86 10.30 -17.88
C LYS A 31 9.15 11.08 -17.73
N ARG A 32 9.30 12.17 -18.46
CA ARG A 32 10.50 13.01 -18.42
C ARG A 32 10.25 14.29 -17.62
N SER A 33 11.23 14.74 -16.84
CA SER A 33 11.12 16.00 -16.10
C SER A 33 12.45 16.74 -15.94
N SER A 34 12.42 18.07 -16.10
CA SER A 34 13.61 18.92 -15.85
C SER A 34 14.00 19.01 -14.38
N ALA A 35 13.10 18.61 -13.45
CA ALA A 35 13.40 18.52 -12.02
C ALA A 35 14.12 17.23 -11.63
N ARG A 36 14.06 16.17 -12.46
CA ARG A 36 14.71 14.89 -12.14
C ARG A 36 16.18 14.89 -12.51
N ARG A 37 16.94 14.09 -11.77
CA ARG A 37 18.38 13.86 -11.97
C ARG A 37 18.72 12.39 -12.18
N THR A 38 17.79 11.48 -11.86
CA THR A 38 18.01 10.04 -11.89
C THR A 38 16.89 9.32 -12.64
N LEU A 39 17.23 8.13 -13.15
CA LEU A 39 16.26 7.17 -13.67
C LEU A 39 15.59 6.41 -12.53
N ALA A 40 14.30 6.11 -12.69
CA ALA A 40 13.58 5.21 -11.81
C ALA A 40 12.59 4.37 -12.62
N LEU A 41 12.69 3.05 -12.50
CA LEU A 41 11.75 2.09 -13.04
C LEU A 41 10.67 1.77 -12.00
N ARG A 42 9.43 1.62 -12.44
CA ARG A 42 8.30 1.21 -11.62
C ARG A 42 7.45 0.22 -12.40
N VAL A 43 6.93 -0.77 -11.70
CA VAL A 43 5.89 -1.69 -12.19
C VAL A 43 4.73 -1.57 -11.21
N SER A 44 3.52 -1.26 -11.68
CA SER A 44 2.31 -1.25 -10.87
C SER A 44 1.86 -2.67 -10.56
N GLU A 45 0.95 -2.83 -9.60
CA GLU A 45 0.39 -4.16 -9.28
C GLU A 45 -0.45 -4.72 -10.45
N GLN A 46 -0.95 -3.85 -11.32
CA GLN A 46 -1.63 -4.20 -12.57
C GLN A 46 -0.65 -4.55 -13.69
N GLY A 47 0.66 -4.51 -13.44
CA GLY A 47 1.71 -4.79 -14.42
C GLY A 47 2.07 -3.61 -15.31
N GLU A 48 1.60 -2.39 -15.02
CA GLU A 48 1.92 -1.21 -15.83
C GLU A 48 3.35 -0.75 -15.54
N ILE A 49 4.13 -0.52 -16.59
CA ILE A 49 5.54 -0.19 -16.49
C ILE A 49 5.72 1.30 -16.70
N ALA A 50 6.42 1.98 -15.79
CA ALA A 50 6.73 3.40 -15.92
C ALA A 50 8.21 3.67 -15.66
N VAL A 51 8.84 4.41 -16.57
CA VAL A 51 10.20 4.92 -16.40
C VAL A 51 10.13 6.41 -16.19
N ASN A 52 10.73 6.89 -15.11
CA ASN A 52 10.87 8.32 -14.88
C ASN A 52 12.30 8.74 -15.16
N ALA A 53 12.51 9.71 -16.06
CA ALA A 53 13.82 10.12 -16.55
C ALA A 53 14.07 11.64 -16.47
N PRO A 54 15.33 12.10 -16.45
CA PRO A 54 15.67 13.50 -16.72
C PRO A 54 15.22 13.93 -18.12
N LEU A 55 14.88 15.22 -18.28
CA LEU A 55 14.30 15.75 -19.53
C LEU A 55 15.14 15.47 -20.77
N HIS A 56 16.45 15.70 -20.68
CA HIS A 56 17.38 15.61 -21.81
C HIS A 56 18.21 14.31 -21.82
N LEU A 57 17.85 13.32 -20.99
CA LEU A 57 18.58 12.05 -21.01
C LEU A 57 18.30 11.34 -22.35
N PRO A 58 19.33 10.96 -23.12
CA PRO A 58 19.12 10.27 -24.39
C PRO A 58 18.30 8.99 -24.24
N GLN A 59 17.54 8.65 -25.28
CA GLN A 59 16.67 7.47 -25.28
C GLN A 59 17.46 6.15 -25.11
N HIS A 60 18.63 6.02 -25.74
CA HIS A 60 19.47 4.83 -25.61
C HIS A 60 19.96 4.57 -24.17
N GLU A 61 20.12 5.61 -23.34
CA GLU A 61 20.46 5.44 -21.91
C GLU A 61 19.27 4.89 -21.11
N VAL A 62 18.04 5.27 -21.49
CA VAL A 62 16.81 4.70 -20.92
C VAL A 62 16.70 3.21 -21.27
N GLU A 63 16.97 2.86 -22.53
CA GLU A 63 16.95 1.48 -23.01
C GLU A 63 18.04 0.63 -22.32
N ARG A 64 19.26 1.15 -22.20
CA ARG A 64 20.33 0.46 -21.46
C ARG A 64 19.96 0.25 -19.99
N PHE A 65 19.32 1.24 -19.36
CA PHE A 65 18.83 1.11 -17.99
C PHE A 65 17.75 0.03 -17.87
N LEU A 66 16.81 -0.04 -18.81
CA LEU A 66 15.78 -1.08 -18.87
C LEU A 66 16.40 -2.47 -19.05
N GLN A 67 17.37 -2.62 -19.96
CA GLN A 67 18.09 -3.88 -20.17
C GLN A 67 18.81 -4.35 -18.90
N ARG A 68 19.47 -3.44 -18.17
CA ARG A 68 20.14 -3.75 -16.89
C ARG A 68 19.18 -4.20 -15.79
N HIS A 69 17.88 -3.89 -15.92
CA HIS A 69 16.84 -4.28 -14.97
C HIS A 69 15.87 -5.31 -15.55
N ALA A 70 16.23 -5.99 -16.65
CA ALA A 70 15.33 -6.91 -17.33
C ALA A 70 14.85 -8.06 -16.44
N ASP A 71 15.75 -8.66 -15.65
CA ASP A 71 15.38 -9.75 -14.74
C ASP A 71 14.47 -9.27 -13.61
N TRP A 72 14.80 -8.12 -13.00
CA TRP A 72 13.94 -7.48 -12.01
C TRP A 72 12.55 -7.15 -12.58
N LEU A 73 12.50 -6.69 -13.83
CA LEU A 73 11.25 -6.37 -14.51
C LEU A 73 10.42 -7.64 -14.75
N ARG A 74 11.07 -8.72 -15.23
CA ARG A 74 10.42 -10.02 -15.44
C ARG A 74 9.87 -10.57 -14.13
N ASP A 75 10.67 -10.59 -13.07
CA ASP A 75 10.24 -11.02 -11.73
C ASP A 75 9.04 -10.21 -11.23
N ARG A 76 9.04 -8.88 -11.47
CA ARG A 76 7.96 -7.99 -11.06
C ARG A 76 6.71 -8.17 -11.90
N LEU A 77 6.83 -8.39 -13.20
CA LEU A 77 5.71 -8.64 -14.09
C LEU A 77 5.09 -10.02 -13.86
N ASP A 78 5.91 -11.05 -13.65
CA ASP A 78 5.43 -12.39 -13.29
C ASP A 78 4.76 -12.37 -11.91
N SER A 79 5.33 -11.62 -10.96
CA SER A 79 4.69 -11.35 -9.67
C SER A 79 3.37 -10.59 -9.82
N ALA A 80 3.25 -9.64 -10.76
CA ALA A 80 2.02 -8.88 -10.99
C ALA A 80 0.95 -9.75 -11.69
N ARG A 81 1.34 -10.51 -12.72
CA ARG A 81 0.49 -11.44 -13.48
C ARG A 81 -0.07 -12.55 -12.59
N ASN A 82 0.75 -13.12 -11.71
CA ASN A 82 0.33 -14.17 -10.78
C ASN A 82 -0.38 -13.67 -9.51
N ARG A 83 -0.64 -12.36 -9.39
CA ARG A 83 -1.27 -11.73 -8.21
C ARG A 83 -2.66 -11.15 -8.44
N VAL A 84 -3.24 -11.31 -9.63
CA VAL A 84 -4.63 -10.89 -9.83
C VAL A 84 -5.54 -11.78 -8.97
N PHE A 85 -6.07 -11.20 -7.89
CA PHE A 85 -6.99 -11.90 -7.00
C PHE A 85 -8.26 -12.30 -7.78
N GLN A 86 -8.59 -13.59 -7.74
CA GLN A 86 -9.77 -14.12 -8.43
C GLN A 86 -11.02 -13.94 -7.55
N TRP A 87 -11.87 -13.00 -7.91
CA TRP A 87 -13.15 -12.72 -7.24
C TRP A 87 -14.20 -13.76 -7.63
N ARG A 88 -14.19 -14.91 -6.95
CA ARG A 88 -15.13 -16.01 -7.17
C ARG A 88 -15.73 -16.50 -5.87
N ASN A 89 -16.89 -17.13 -5.97
CA ASN A 89 -17.49 -17.84 -4.82
C ASN A 89 -16.48 -18.87 -4.27
N GLY A 90 -16.30 -18.89 -2.95
CA GLY A 90 -15.31 -19.70 -2.26
C GLY A 90 -13.91 -19.08 -2.16
N ALA A 91 -13.66 -17.88 -2.71
CA ALA A 91 -12.36 -17.23 -2.60
C ALA A 91 -12.01 -16.91 -1.14
N GLU A 92 -10.75 -17.11 -0.76
CA GLU A 92 -10.25 -16.83 0.58
C GLU A 92 -9.79 -15.38 0.68
N LEU A 93 -10.35 -14.65 1.65
CA LEU A 93 -10.12 -13.23 1.87
C LEU A 93 -9.40 -13.04 3.22
N PRO A 94 -8.15 -12.55 3.26
CA PRO A 94 -7.43 -12.36 4.52
C PRO A 94 -8.18 -11.44 5.49
N TRP A 95 -8.32 -11.84 6.75
CA TRP A 95 -9.07 -11.09 7.76
C TRP A 95 -8.49 -11.37 9.15
N LEU A 96 -7.99 -10.32 9.82
CA LEU A 96 -7.44 -10.41 11.17
C LEU A 96 -6.42 -11.56 11.37
N GLY A 97 -5.56 -11.80 10.38
CA GLY A 97 -4.56 -12.89 10.40
C GLY A 97 -5.10 -14.27 10.04
N GLY A 98 -6.42 -14.44 9.91
CA GLY A 98 -7.09 -15.59 9.34
C GLY A 98 -7.63 -15.31 7.92
N HIS A 99 -8.65 -16.04 7.53
CA HIS A 99 -9.34 -15.87 6.25
C HIS A 99 -10.86 -15.91 6.43
N LEU A 100 -11.56 -15.22 5.53
CA LEU A 100 -12.99 -15.35 5.30
C LEU A 100 -13.22 -16.06 3.98
N THR A 101 -14.28 -16.85 3.89
CA THR A 101 -14.75 -17.41 2.63
C THR A 101 -15.74 -16.46 1.97
N LEU A 102 -15.45 -16.00 0.76
CA LEU A 102 -16.40 -15.22 -0.04
C LEU A 102 -17.57 -16.09 -0.47
N VAL A 103 -18.80 -15.67 -0.17
CA VAL A 103 -20.02 -16.32 -0.64
C VAL A 103 -20.80 -15.34 -1.51
N SER A 104 -20.88 -15.64 -2.81
CA SER A 104 -21.66 -14.85 -3.76
C SER A 104 -23.13 -15.18 -3.63
N LEU A 105 -23.96 -14.18 -3.37
CA LEU A 105 -25.41 -14.28 -3.33
C LEU A 105 -26.01 -13.62 -4.59
N PRO A 106 -27.21 -14.05 -5.03
CA PRO A 106 -27.89 -13.37 -6.13
C PRO A 106 -28.05 -11.87 -5.87
N PRO A 107 -27.83 -11.02 -6.88
CA PRO A 107 -28.01 -9.58 -6.74
C PRO A 107 -29.49 -9.26 -6.47
N GLY A 108 -29.74 -8.38 -5.50
CA GLY A 108 -31.09 -7.98 -5.07
C GLY A 108 -31.30 -6.46 -5.08
N GLY A 109 -30.49 -5.71 -5.84
CA GLY A 109 -30.49 -4.24 -5.86
C GLY A 109 -29.11 -3.65 -5.57
N ARG A 110 -29.01 -2.77 -4.57
CA ARG A 110 -27.72 -2.16 -4.20
C ARG A 110 -26.75 -3.24 -3.67
N PRO A 111 -25.45 -3.18 -4.03
CA PRO A 111 -24.46 -4.10 -3.48
C PRO A 111 -24.47 -4.11 -1.96
N ALA A 112 -24.55 -5.31 -1.38
CA ALA A 112 -24.56 -5.50 0.06
C ALA A 112 -23.53 -6.56 0.46
N VAL A 113 -22.76 -6.27 1.50
CA VAL A 113 -21.75 -7.17 2.05
C VAL A 113 -21.95 -7.27 3.56
N ARG A 114 -22.00 -8.50 4.07
CA ARG A 114 -22.16 -8.77 5.50
C ARG A 114 -21.31 -9.96 5.93
N LEU A 115 -20.78 -9.88 7.13
CA LEU A 115 -20.00 -10.95 7.76
C LEU A 115 -20.93 -11.84 8.57
N GLU A 116 -20.88 -13.15 8.32
CA GLU A 116 -21.50 -14.18 9.16
C GLU A 116 -20.43 -15.21 9.54
N ALA A 117 -20.01 -15.21 10.81
CA ALA A 117 -18.90 -16.03 11.29
C ALA A 117 -17.63 -15.84 10.44
N ASP A 118 -17.22 -16.86 9.69
CA ASP A 118 -16.06 -16.89 8.79
C ASP A 118 -16.44 -16.67 7.31
N ARG A 119 -17.70 -16.32 7.02
CA ARG A 119 -18.20 -16.12 5.66
C ARG A 119 -18.49 -14.67 5.38
N LEU A 120 -17.94 -14.17 4.28
CA LEU A 120 -18.27 -12.85 3.76
C LEU A 120 -19.32 -13.00 2.67
N LEU A 121 -20.58 -12.74 3.02
CA LEU A 121 -21.70 -12.83 2.10
C LEU A 121 -21.77 -11.54 1.27
N CYS A 122 -21.72 -11.67 -0.06
CA CYS A 122 -21.74 -10.56 -1.00
C CYS A 122 -22.89 -10.73 -1.99
N ALA A 123 -23.91 -9.87 -1.89
CA ALA A 123 -24.98 -9.77 -2.88
C ALA A 123 -24.66 -8.61 -3.83
N ALA A 124 -24.04 -8.93 -4.97
CA ALA A 124 -23.64 -7.97 -6.00
C ALA A 124 -23.47 -8.67 -7.35
N GLU A 125 -23.58 -7.91 -8.44
CA GLU A 125 -23.15 -8.36 -9.77
C GLU A 125 -21.66 -8.74 -9.75
N GLU A 126 -21.25 -9.73 -10.55
CA GLU A 126 -19.87 -10.26 -10.57
C GLU A 126 -18.83 -9.14 -10.76
N SER A 127 -19.11 -8.19 -11.64
CA SER A 127 -18.26 -7.02 -11.92
C SER A 127 -18.15 -6.04 -10.73
N ALA A 128 -19.08 -6.09 -9.78
CA ALA A 128 -19.15 -5.19 -8.63
C ALA A 128 -18.66 -5.84 -7.31
N ILE A 129 -18.47 -7.16 -7.26
CA ILE A 129 -18.03 -7.90 -6.06
C ILE A 129 -16.76 -7.29 -5.47
N ALA A 130 -15.73 -7.08 -6.30
CA ALA A 130 -14.45 -6.56 -5.85
C ALA A 130 -14.59 -5.19 -5.14
N ALA A 131 -15.34 -4.28 -5.77
CA ALA A 131 -15.57 -2.95 -5.22
C ALA A 131 -16.39 -2.99 -3.93
N ALA A 132 -17.42 -3.85 -3.88
CA ALA A 132 -18.27 -4.02 -2.70
C ALA A 132 -17.49 -4.58 -1.51
N VAL A 133 -16.66 -5.61 -1.73
CA VAL A 133 -15.82 -6.20 -0.67
C VAL A 133 -14.76 -5.20 -0.20
N VAL A 134 -14.08 -4.48 -1.10
CA VAL A 134 -13.11 -3.44 -0.69
C VAL A 134 -13.78 -2.32 0.11
N HIS A 135 -15.00 -1.93 -0.27
CA HIS A 135 -15.79 -0.96 0.49
C HIS A 135 -16.06 -1.47 1.91
N TRP A 136 -16.48 -2.73 2.04
CA TRP A 136 -16.69 -3.39 3.34
C TRP A 136 -15.41 -3.41 4.19
N TYR A 137 -14.26 -3.83 3.62
CA TYR A 137 -12.98 -3.79 4.34
C TYR A 137 -12.63 -2.39 4.86
N LYS A 138 -12.85 -1.34 4.06
CA LYS A 138 -12.61 0.05 4.50
C LYS A 138 -13.57 0.46 5.62
N GLY A 139 -14.83 0.01 5.53
CA GLY A 139 -15.86 0.20 6.55
C GLY A 139 -15.44 -0.39 7.89
N GLU A 140 -15.00 -1.65 7.89
CA GLU A 140 -14.59 -2.37 9.09
C GLU A 140 -13.21 -1.97 9.63
N ALA A 141 -12.26 -1.63 8.75
CA ALA A 141 -10.93 -1.20 9.15
C ALA A 141 -10.99 0.06 10.02
N ARG A 142 -11.95 0.96 9.78
CA ARG A 142 -12.04 2.22 10.53
C ARG A 142 -12.31 2.03 12.03
N PRO A 143 -13.41 1.40 12.47
CA PRO A 143 -13.68 1.17 13.89
C PRO A 143 -12.61 0.28 14.53
N LEU A 144 -12.15 -0.77 13.84
CA LEU A 144 -11.07 -1.64 14.30
C LEU A 144 -9.79 -0.85 14.64
N LEU A 145 -9.27 -0.09 13.66
CA LEU A 145 -8.02 0.66 13.84
C LEU A 145 -8.18 1.82 14.82
N ALA A 146 -9.36 2.45 14.89
CA ALA A 146 -9.64 3.49 15.88
C ALA A 146 -9.60 2.94 17.31
N ALA A 147 -10.21 1.77 17.55
CA ALA A 147 -10.22 1.13 18.85
C ALA A 147 -8.80 0.72 19.30
N ARG A 148 -8.01 0.10 18.41
CA ARG A 148 -6.62 -0.28 18.70
C ARG A 148 -5.73 0.95 18.93
N LEU A 149 -5.90 2.02 18.13
CA LEU A 149 -5.16 3.26 18.32
C LEU A 149 -5.47 3.90 19.69
N ALA A 150 -6.75 3.95 20.06
CA ALA A 150 -7.17 4.48 21.36
C ALA A 150 -6.57 3.68 22.52
N HIS A 151 -6.58 2.35 22.43
CA HIS A 151 -6.00 1.47 23.44
C HIS A 151 -4.51 1.77 23.68
N HIS A 152 -3.69 1.82 22.63
CA HIS A 152 -2.25 2.08 22.79
C HIS A 152 -1.93 3.54 23.11
N ALA A 153 -2.73 4.51 22.64
CA ALA A 153 -2.58 5.91 23.04
C ALA A 153 -2.82 6.11 24.55
N ALA A 154 -3.85 5.44 25.10
CA ALA A 154 -4.15 5.47 26.53
C ALA A 154 -3.02 4.87 27.38
N ARG A 155 -2.46 3.73 26.99
CA ARG A 155 -1.28 3.12 27.64
C ARG A 155 -0.06 4.06 27.66
N LEU A 156 0.00 4.97 26.70
CA LEU A 156 1.05 5.97 26.56
C LEU A 156 0.77 7.28 27.33
N GLY A 157 -0.37 7.38 28.01
CA GLY A 157 -0.81 8.59 28.70
C GLY A 157 -1.07 9.76 27.75
N ARG A 158 -1.46 9.48 26.49
CA ARG A 158 -1.69 10.51 25.47
C ARG A 158 -3.16 10.57 25.03
N PRO A 159 -3.67 11.76 24.67
CA PRO A 159 -4.93 11.87 23.97
C PRO A 159 -4.92 11.05 22.68
N VAL A 160 -6.07 10.48 22.31
CA VAL A 160 -6.20 9.68 21.10
C VAL A 160 -5.95 10.56 19.87
N PRO A 161 -4.94 10.26 19.03
CA PRO A 161 -4.67 11.02 17.83
C PRO A 161 -5.81 10.89 16.81
N LEU A 162 -5.96 11.90 15.95
CA LEU A 162 -6.86 11.80 14.81
C LEU A 162 -6.40 10.67 13.88
N LEU A 163 -7.31 9.74 13.58
CA LEU A 163 -7.10 8.64 12.63
C LEU A 163 -7.53 9.05 11.23
N ARG A 164 -6.67 8.77 10.25
CA ARG A 164 -7.01 8.81 8.82
C ARG A 164 -6.76 7.45 8.19
N LEU A 165 -7.74 6.90 7.48
CA LEU A 165 -7.49 5.72 6.63
C LEU A 165 -6.71 6.11 5.38
N SER A 166 -5.72 5.29 5.05
CA SER A 166 -4.82 5.48 3.92
C SER A 166 -4.94 4.31 2.94
N ASP A 167 -4.75 4.61 1.66
CA ASP A 167 -4.69 3.62 0.57
C ASP A 167 -3.28 3.59 -0.05
N ALA A 168 -2.26 3.73 0.81
CA ALA A 168 -0.87 3.87 0.36
C ALA A 168 -0.32 2.49 -0.02
N ARG A 169 0.33 2.38 -1.18
CA ARG A 169 0.84 1.09 -1.68
C ARG A 169 2.16 0.64 -1.06
N THR A 170 2.88 1.56 -0.41
CA THR A 170 4.27 1.33 0.03
C THR A 170 4.49 1.44 1.53
N ARG A 171 3.44 1.72 2.32
CA ARG A 171 3.54 1.90 3.76
C ARG A 171 2.27 1.50 4.50
N TRP A 172 2.46 1.04 5.73
CA TRP A 172 1.40 0.65 6.65
C TRP A 172 0.85 1.79 7.47
N GLY A 173 1.70 2.76 7.83
CA GLY A 173 1.30 3.93 8.60
C GLY A 173 2.13 5.18 8.27
N SER A 174 1.71 6.31 8.84
CA SER A 174 2.52 7.52 8.95
C SER A 174 1.95 8.50 9.98
N LEU A 175 2.81 9.19 10.72
CA LEU A 175 2.45 10.34 11.56
C LEU A 175 2.72 11.67 10.85
N SER A 176 1.69 12.52 10.72
CA SER A 176 1.87 13.88 10.18
C SER A 176 2.51 14.85 11.20
N PRO A 177 3.08 15.98 10.77
CA PRO A 177 3.52 17.03 11.69
C PRO A 177 2.40 17.55 12.59
N LYS A 178 1.15 17.54 12.11
CA LYS A 178 -0.06 17.97 12.85
C LYS A 178 -0.60 16.92 13.83
N GLY A 179 0.10 15.80 14.03
CA GLY A 179 -0.33 14.75 14.96
C GLY A 179 -1.43 13.82 14.43
N VAL A 180 -1.67 13.81 13.11
CA VAL A 180 -2.63 12.88 12.49
C VAL A 180 -1.94 11.57 12.19
N VAL A 181 -2.44 10.47 12.74
CA VAL A 181 -1.98 9.10 12.46
C VAL A 181 -2.75 8.59 11.26
N SER A 182 -2.05 8.29 10.17
CA SER A 182 -2.63 7.67 8.99
C SER A 182 -2.30 6.18 8.98
N LEU A 183 -3.29 5.31 8.91
CA LEU A 183 -3.10 3.85 8.87
C LEU A 183 -3.71 3.27 7.61
N ASN A 184 -3.05 2.28 7.02
CA ASN A 184 -3.52 1.60 5.83
C ASN A 184 -4.73 0.73 6.16
N TRP A 185 -5.82 0.86 5.40
CA TRP A 185 -7.03 0.06 5.63
C TRP A 185 -6.76 -1.45 5.46
N ARG A 186 -5.76 -1.84 4.65
CA ARG A 186 -5.35 -3.23 4.46
C ARG A 186 -4.79 -3.87 5.74
N LEU A 187 -4.49 -3.10 6.78
CA LEU A 187 -4.17 -3.67 8.10
C LEU A 187 -5.31 -4.51 8.68
N ALA A 188 -6.56 -4.33 8.27
CA ALA A 188 -7.66 -5.23 8.67
C ALA A 188 -7.48 -6.68 8.20
N LYS A 189 -6.56 -6.92 7.24
CA LYS A 189 -6.16 -8.25 6.78
C LYS A 189 -5.05 -8.87 7.65
N ALA A 190 -4.28 -8.04 8.34
CA ALA A 190 -3.15 -8.44 9.17
C ALA A 190 -3.61 -8.99 10.52
N SER A 191 -2.77 -9.75 11.20
CA SER A 191 -3.09 -10.26 12.54
C SER A 191 -3.22 -9.11 13.56
N PRO A 192 -3.94 -9.29 14.68
CA PRO A 192 -4.03 -8.29 15.73
C PRO A 192 -2.67 -7.76 16.22
N GLU A 193 -1.68 -8.65 16.32
CA GLU A 193 -0.30 -8.32 16.72
C GLU A 193 0.40 -7.43 15.69
N GLU A 194 0.22 -7.72 14.40
CA GLU A 194 0.77 -6.90 13.31
C GLU A 194 0.12 -5.50 13.27
N ILE A 195 -1.19 -5.43 13.49
CA ILE A 195 -1.93 -4.16 13.62
C ILE A 195 -1.36 -3.33 14.78
N ASP A 196 -1.23 -3.96 15.95
CA ASP A 196 -0.74 -3.31 17.16
C ASP A 196 0.70 -2.82 17.01
N TYR A 197 1.57 -3.63 16.43
CA TYR A 197 2.94 -3.24 16.13
C TYR A 197 3.00 -1.99 15.25
N VAL A 198 2.21 -1.93 14.17
CA VAL A 198 2.18 -0.75 13.29
C VAL A 198 1.68 0.47 14.05
N ILE A 199 0.65 0.33 14.88
CA ILE A 199 0.13 1.42 15.70
C ILE A 199 1.21 1.92 16.69
N CYS A 200 1.88 1.02 17.40
CA CYS A 200 2.97 1.37 18.31
C CYS A 200 4.13 2.06 17.57
N HIS A 201 4.46 1.61 16.35
CA HIS A 201 5.45 2.28 15.49
C HIS A 201 5.07 3.73 15.19
N GLU A 202 3.82 3.98 14.80
CA GLU A 202 3.34 5.34 14.55
C GLU A 202 3.26 6.19 15.83
N LEU A 203 2.93 5.58 16.97
CA LEU A 203 2.89 6.26 18.26
C LEU A 203 4.28 6.61 18.79
N ALA A 204 5.31 5.82 18.49
CA ALA A 204 6.71 6.13 18.78
C ALA A 204 7.16 7.41 18.06
N HIS A 205 6.59 7.70 16.89
CA HIS A 205 6.92 8.91 16.13
C HIS A 205 6.55 10.23 16.83
N PHE A 206 5.71 10.20 17.86
CA PHE A 206 5.46 11.39 18.70
C PHE A 206 6.69 11.80 19.53
N ARG A 207 7.56 10.84 19.90
CA ARG A 207 8.79 11.09 20.66
C ARG A 207 10.04 11.15 19.79
N ARG A 208 10.05 10.44 18.66
CA ARG A 208 11.21 10.31 17.76
C ARG A 208 10.78 10.38 16.29
N ARG A 209 11.13 11.44 15.57
CA ARG A 209 10.66 11.68 14.18
C ARG A 209 11.48 10.97 13.10
N ASP A 210 12.54 10.27 13.48
CA ASP A 210 13.40 9.48 12.59
C ASP A 210 13.32 7.98 12.95
N HIS A 211 14.08 7.15 12.23
CA HIS A 211 14.23 5.71 12.52
C HIS A 211 15.59 5.39 13.14
N SER A 212 16.11 6.29 13.98
CA SER A 212 17.39 6.13 14.69
C SER A 212 17.35 4.97 15.69
N PRO A 213 18.51 4.53 16.24
CA PRO A 213 18.51 3.55 17.35
C PRO A 213 17.67 3.99 18.56
N ALA A 214 17.55 5.30 18.80
CA ALA A 214 16.68 5.83 19.85
C ALA A 214 15.19 5.66 19.53
N PHE A 215 14.79 5.72 18.26
CA PHE A 215 13.43 5.38 17.83
C PHE A 215 13.12 3.90 18.06
N TRP A 216 14.03 3.00 17.71
CA TRP A 216 13.77 1.57 17.89
C TRP A 216 13.67 1.15 19.36
N ARG A 217 14.45 1.77 20.26
CA ARG A 217 14.27 1.61 21.72
C ARG A 217 12.90 2.08 22.20
N GLU A 218 12.38 3.16 21.61
CA GLU A 218 11.02 3.61 21.90
C GLU A 218 9.99 2.57 21.44
N VAL A 219 10.12 2.06 20.21
CA VAL A 219 9.23 0.99 19.71
C VAL A 219 9.29 -0.24 20.59
N GLU A 220 10.48 -0.68 21.00
CA GLU A 220 10.69 -1.83 21.89
C GLU A 220 10.00 -1.64 23.25
N THR A 221 10.03 -0.41 23.79
CA THR A 221 9.31 -0.08 25.04
C THR A 221 7.79 -0.23 24.88
N LEU A 222 7.26 0.13 23.70
CA LEU A 222 5.81 0.05 23.42
C LEU A 222 5.36 -1.35 23.04
N TYR A 223 6.24 -2.10 22.38
CA TYR A 223 5.95 -3.42 21.83
C TYR A 223 7.24 -4.27 21.81
N PRO A 224 7.56 -5.01 22.88
CA PRO A 224 8.84 -5.71 23.02
C PRO A 224 9.14 -6.71 21.88
N GLU A 225 8.14 -7.41 21.36
CA GLU A 225 8.30 -8.42 20.30
C GLU A 225 8.36 -7.82 18.88
N TRP A 226 8.61 -6.52 18.75
CA TRP A 226 8.46 -5.80 17.48
C TRP A 226 9.30 -6.36 16.34
N GLU A 227 10.50 -6.88 16.59
CA GLU A 227 11.36 -7.42 15.54
C GLU A 227 10.73 -8.62 14.85
N THR A 228 10.15 -9.53 15.66
CA THR A 228 9.47 -10.72 15.18
C THR A 228 8.22 -10.34 14.39
N ILE A 229 7.40 -9.45 14.92
CA ILE A 229 6.17 -9.00 14.25
C ILE A 229 6.48 -8.21 12.97
N ARG A 230 7.49 -7.35 12.97
CA ARG A 230 7.95 -6.61 11.78
C ARG A 230 8.37 -7.55 10.66
N ARG A 231 9.07 -8.64 11.00
CA ARG A 231 9.48 -9.67 10.04
C ARG A 231 8.27 -10.40 9.45
N ARG A 232 7.31 -10.81 10.29
CA ARG A 232 6.04 -11.44 9.84
C ARG A 232 5.27 -10.49 8.92
N LEU A 233 5.09 -9.23 9.31
CA LEU A 233 4.41 -8.22 8.50
C LEU A 233 5.09 -7.99 7.15
N ARG A 234 6.42 -8.07 7.08
CA ARG A 234 7.16 -7.99 5.80
C ARG A 234 6.92 -9.22 4.92
N GLN A 235 6.80 -10.40 5.50
CA GLN A 235 6.53 -11.66 4.79
C GLN A 235 5.08 -11.71 4.28
N ASN A 236 4.12 -11.34 5.14
CA ASN A 236 2.69 -11.38 4.85
C ASN A 236 2.20 -10.17 4.05
N GLY A 237 2.90 -9.04 4.12
CA GLY A 237 2.48 -7.79 3.49
C GLY A 237 2.03 -7.93 2.04
N PRO A 238 2.74 -8.66 1.16
CA PRO A 238 2.28 -8.85 -0.21
C PRO A 238 0.93 -9.58 -0.36
N LEU A 239 0.57 -10.49 0.55
CA LEU A 239 -0.76 -11.13 0.60
C LEU A 239 -1.85 -10.10 0.88
N TYR A 240 -1.60 -9.18 1.81
CA TYR A 240 -2.56 -8.15 2.19
C TYR A 240 -2.82 -7.15 1.05
N PHE A 241 -1.84 -6.94 0.17
CA PHE A 241 -1.97 -6.07 -1.00
C PHE A 241 -2.56 -6.74 -2.25
N LEU A 242 -2.95 -8.02 -2.22
CA LEU A 242 -3.55 -8.69 -3.40
C LEU A 242 -4.82 -8.02 -3.95
N PHE A 243 -5.53 -7.26 -3.11
CA PHE A 243 -6.65 -6.40 -3.47
C PHE A 243 -6.80 -5.21 -2.52
#